data_AF-A0A480A3M2-F1
#
_entry.id   AF-A0A480A3M2-F1
#
_cell.length_a   1.000
_cell.length_b   1.000
_cell.length_c   1.000
_cell.angle_alpha   90.00
_cell.angle_beta   90.00
_cell.angle_gamma   90.00
#
_symmetry.space_group_name_H-M   'P 1'
#
loop_
_entity.id
_entity.type
_entity.pdbx_description
1 polymer ?
#
loop_
_entity_poly.entity_id
_entity_poly.type
_entity_poly.pdbx_seq_one_letter_code
_entity_poly.pdbx_strand_id
1 'polypeptide(L)'
;MQSVLMFDGKDDYVEIPYNQSLNPNLFTVSSWVKVTGGQGRFRSVITSRVTKDSAGYIIYAGDNNKWQAWVGNGSDWEIVNNKDIPVVINVWTHIASTFDGKQLKLYVDGKEVGSKNVVYAPNTRCPLRIGAGATEANPRYFYSGQITEVSVWNKALTAAEIQAKMNQYLTEKEDGLVAYLPLNEGSGNLVKEKTGNGINGTINGAVWQQEEIPLVKPETTPVLKSLGRIVVNADESTLSDQGIKTTPDAATFALNIAKYFVGENKGKFHVLSNNFGLTGASLEQTMTKAGHTWTKGMNIPINLETLQKYDGIFIGGDLVENQVLIEYVKNGGKVYLCAGTGKGGAQVEANNWNTFLAAFGLKIQGIYNAITGNIAVNNPNHPLFAEVKTLYQNNGNFITDLQTDSQLNQIILAHSSGKGLIGTAEFVKPSAPKSPA
;
A
#
# COMPACT_ATOMS: atom_id res chain seq x y z
N MET A 1 -4.81 -15.47 -9.27
CA MET A 1 -5.86 -16.25 -8.60
C MET A 1 -5.52 -16.42 -7.12
N GLN A 2 -6.54 -16.31 -6.28
CA GLN A 2 -6.57 -16.57 -4.83
C GLN A 2 -7.87 -17.32 -4.53
N SER A 3 -7.89 -18.10 -3.44
CA SER A 3 -9.11 -18.71 -2.94
C SER A 3 -10.08 -17.63 -2.44
N VAL A 4 -11.34 -17.70 -2.85
CA VAL A 4 -12.47 -16.93 -2.31
C VAL A 4 -13.57 -17.89 -1.88
N LEU A 5 -14.51 -17.40 -1.08
CA LEU A 5 -15.65 -18.19 -0.63
C LEU A 5 -16.88 -17.91 -1.50
N MET A 6 -17.49 -18.96 -2.05
CA MET A 6 -18.65 -18.93 -2.94
C MET A 6 -19.91 -19.36 -2.20
N PHE A 7 -20.97 -18.58 -2.38
CA PHE A 7 -22.29 -18.75 -1.75
C PHE A 7 -23.35 -18.94 -2.84
N ASP A 8 -24.17 -20.00 -2.73
CA ASP A 8 -25.09 -20.43 -3.79
C ASP A 8 -26.47 -19.72 -3.80
N GLY A 9 -26.74 -18.88 -2.79
CA GLY A 9 -28.00 -18.16 -2.63
C GLY A 9 -29.17 -18.97 -2.04
N LYS A 10 -28.92 -20.16 -1.48
CA LYS A 10 -29.97 -21.02 -0.91
C LYS A 10 -29.84 -21.27 0.58
N ASP A 11 -28.68 -21.71 1.04
CA ASP A 11 -28.45 -22.09 2.44
C ASP A 11 -27.03 -21.81 2.96
N ASP A 12 -26.15 -21.25 2.12
CA ASP A 12 -24.75 -20.97 2.45
C ASP A 12 -24.55 -19.75 3.34
N TYR A 13 -23.71 -19.88 4.38
CA TYR A 13 -23.24 -18.76 5.21
C TYR A 13 -21.99 -19.10 6.03
N VAL A 14 -21.27 -18.07 6.47
CA VAL A 14 -20.28 -18.18 7.56
C VAL A 14 -20.91 -17.64 8.83
N GLU A 15 -20.80 -18.38 9.92
CA GLU A 15 -21.26 -17.94 11.24
C GLU A 15 -20.07 -17.66 12.16
N ILE A 16 -20.05 -16.45 12.72
CA ILE A 16 -19.07 -16.00 13.70
C ILE A 16 -19.82 -15.83 15.03
N PRO A 17 -19.42 -16.53 16.11
CA PRO A 17 -20.08 -16.38 17.41
C PRO A 17 -20.15 -14.93 17.86
N TYR A 18 -21.21 -14.59 18.60
CA TYR A 18 -21.37 -13.24 19.12
C TYR A 18 -20.11 -12.80 19.89
N ASN A 19 -19.64 -11.60 19.57
CA ASN A 19 -18.63 -10.90 20.34
C ASN A 19 -19.00 -9.41 20.36
N GLN A 20 -18.87 -8.78 21.52
CA GLN A 20 -19.17 -7.36 21.69
C GLN A 20 -18.24 -6.49 20.84
N SER A 21 -16.99 -6.91 20.59
CA SER A 21 -16.04 -6.14 19.79
C SER A 21 -16.51 -5.96 18.34
N LEU A 22 -17.24 -6.94 17.79
CA LEU A 22 -17.83 -6.86 16.45
C LEU A 22 -19.02 -5.88 16.37
N ASN A 23 -19.44 -5.30 17.49
CA ASN A 23 -20.56 -4.36 17.57
C ASN A 23 -20.16 -3.04 18.27
N PRO A 24 -19.13 -2.34 17.78
CA PRO A 24 -18.64 -1.13 18.44
C PRO A 24 -19.58 0.07 18.22
N ASN A 25 -19.53 1.06 19.12
CA ASN A 25 -20.43 2.23 19.11
C ASN A 25 -20.27 3.13 17.87
N LEU A 26 -19.08 3.12 17.26
CA LEU A 26 -18.78 3.71 15.96
C LEU A 26 -17.97 2.68 15.18
N PHE A 27 -18.20 2.58 13.88
CA PHE A 27 -17.70 1.43 13.14
C PHE A 27 -17.43 1.70 11.67
N THR A 28 -16.65 0.80 11.08
CA THR A 28 -16.64 0.52 9.65
C THR A 28 -16.78 -0.97 9.44
N VAL A 29 -17.61 -1.38 8.49
CA VAL A 29 -17.64 -2.76 7.98
C VAL A 29 -17.45 -2.74 6.48
N SER A 30 -16.55 -3.58 5.95
CA SER A 30 -16.27 -3.62 4.52
C SER A 30 -15.95 -5.01 4.01
N SER A 31 -16.05 -5.18 2.69
CA SER A 31 -15.70 -6.41 1.99
C SER A 31 -15.59 -6.18 0.48
N TRP A 32 -14.81 -7.03 -0.19
CA TRP A 32 -14.95 -7.25 -1.63
C TRP A 32 -16.00 -8.30 -1.91
N VAL A 33 -16.90 -8.00 -2.86
CA VAL A 33 -18.01 -8.87 -3.21
C VAL A 33 -18.22 -8.97 -4.71
N LYS A 34 -18.68 -10.12 -5.19
CA LYS A 34 -19.08 -10.35 -6.59
C LYS A 34 -20.40 -11.08 -6.61
N VAL A 35 -21.49 -10.33 -6.85
CA VAL A 35 -22.85 -10.88 -6.92
C VAL A 35 -23.02 -11.65 -8.22
N THR A 36 -23.49 -12.89 -8.18
CA THR A 36 -23.70 -13.72 -9.38
C THR A 36 -25.17 -13.91 -9.74
N GLY A 37 -26.09 -13.63 -8.81
CA GLY A 37 -27.52 -13.85 -9.05
C GLY A 37 -28.44 -13.42 -7.91
N GLY A 38 -29.67 -13.93 -7.95
CA GLY A 38 -30.69 -13.74 -6.91
C GLY A 38 -31.39 -12.38 -6.92
N GLN A 39 -31.34 -11.64 -8.05
CA GLN A 39 -31.93 -10.31 -8.24
C GLN A 39 -33.40 -10.22 -7.79
N GLY A 40 -33.85 -9.05 -7.36
CA GLY A 40 -35.25 -8.85 -6.92
C GLY A 40 -35.54 -9.27 -5.47
N ARG A 41 -34.52 -9.72 -4.72
CA ARG A 41 -34.62 -10.14 -3.31
C ARG A 41 -33.51 -9.51 -2.47
N PHE A 42 -33.61 -9.55 -1.15
CA PHE A 42 -32.47 -9.20 -0.31
C PHE A 42 -31.42 -10.30 -0.33
N ARG A 43 -30.15 -9.92 -0.53
CA ARG A 43 -28.96 -10.79 -0.51
C ARG A 43 -27.93 -10.18 0.45
N SER A 44 -27.76 -10.81 1.61
CA SER A 44 -26.96 -10.30 2.73
C SER A 44 -25.47 -10.52 2.49
N VAL A 45 -24.68 -9.46 2.49
CA VAL A 45 -23.22 -9.60 2.47
C VAL A 45 -22.72 -9.92 3.87
N ILE A 46 -23.04 -9.05 4.82
CA ILE A 46 -22.66 -9.16 6.23
C ILE A 46 -23.80 -8.64 7.10
N THR A 47 -24.13 -9.38 8.15
CA THR A 47 -25.19 -9.05 9.10
C THR A 47 -24.72 -9.34 10.52
N SER A 48 -24.89 -8.37 11.42
CA SER A 48 -24.82 -8.57 12.86
C SER A 48 -26.02 -7.86 13.47
N ARG A 49 -27.07 -8.59 13.84
CA ARG A 49 -28.33 -7.96 14.26
C ARG A 49 -29.14 -8.71 15.30
N VAL A 50 -30.04 -7.98 15.94
CA VAL A 50 -31.16 -8.50 16.70
C VAL A 50 -32.46 -7.88 16.15
N THR A 51 -33.25 -8.66 15.43
CA THR A 51 -34.50 -8.15 14.84
C THR A 51 -35.51 -7.68 15.87
N LYS A 52 -35.70 -8.43 16.96
CA LYS A 52 -36.69 -8.10 17.99
C LYS A 52 -36.44 -6.72 18.62
N ASP A 53 -35.18 -6.32 18.69
CA ASP A 53 -34.76 -5.10 19.35
C ASP A 53 -34.45 -4.00 18.33
N SER A 54 -34.59 -4.28 17.02
CA SER A 54 -34.12 -3.41 15.93
C SER A 54 -32.73 -2.88 16.24
N ALA A 55 -31.76 -3.78 16.38
CA ALA A 55 -30.38 -3.47 16.78
C ALA A 55 -29.36 -4.15 15.87
N GLY A 56 -28.20 -3.52 15.68
CA GLY A 56 -27.09 -4.00 14.87
C GLY A 56 -27.03 -3.37 13.47
N TYR A 57 -26.25 -3.97 12.57
CA TYR A 57 -25.97 -3.46 11.23
C TYR A 57 -26.06 -4.54 10.16
N ILE A 58 -26.34 -4.12 8.92
CA ILE A 58 -26.45 -4.99 7.75
C ILE A 58 -25.94 -4.27 6.50
N ILE A 59 -25.23 -4.99 5.63
CA ILE A 59 -25.05 -4.58 4.23
C ILE A 59 -25.76 -5.57 3.31
N TYR A 60 -26.66 -5.06 2.48
CA TYR A 60 -27.40 -5.82 1.48
C TYR A 60 -27.03 -5.40 0.05
N ALA A 61 -26.99 -6.37 -0.85
CA ALA A 61 -27.51 -6.15 -2.19
C ALA A 61 -29.05 -6.24 -2.09
N GLY A 62 -29.72 -5.09 -2.14
CA GLY A 62 -31.14 -4.94 -1.88
C GLY A 62 -32.05 -5.62 -2.91
N ASP A 63 -33.33 -5.76 -2.56
CA ASP A 63 -34.38 -6.29 -3.42
C ASP A 63 -34.59 -5.45 -4.70
N ASN A 64 -34.36 -4.15 -4.63
CA ASN A 64 -34.32 -3.24 -5.77
C ASN A 64 -33.02 -3.30 -6.59
N ASN A 65 -32.13 -4.25 -6.31
CA ASN A 65 -30.80 -4.42 -6.92
C ASN A 65 -29.89 -3.19 -6.76
N LYS A 66 -30.00 -2.49 -5.63
CA LYS A 66 -29.08 -1.44 -5.21
C LYS A 66 -28.40 -1.81 -3.89
N TRP A 67 -27.21 -1.27 -3.63
CA TRP A 67 -26.54 -1.46 -2.35
C TRP A 67 -27.26 -0.69 -1.25
N GLN A 68 -27.38 -1.31 -0.07
CA GLN A 68 -28.02 -0.71 1.09
C GLN A 68 -27.22 -0.99 2.36
N ALA A 69 -27.08 0.03 3.20
CA ALA A 69 -26.61 -0.12 4.58
C ALA A 69 -27.79 0.11 5.53
N TRP A 70 -27.98 -0.81 6.47
CA TRP A 70 -29.04 -0.76 7.46
C TRP A 70 -28.41 -0.73 8.84
N VAL A 71 -29.00 0.06 9.74
CA VAL A 71 -28.73 -0.04 11.18
C VAL A 71 -30.04 -0.03 11.96
N GLY A 72 -30.05 -0.70 13.10
CA GLY A 72 -31.14 -0.63 14.05
C GLY A 72 -30.97 0.54 15.02
N ASN A 73 -32.06 1.23 15.39
CA ASN A 73 -32.05 2.33 16.35
C ASN A 73 -32.61 1.96 17.75
N GLY A 74 -32.94 0.69 17.99
CA GLY A 74 -33.61 0.20 19.21
C GLY A 74 -35.13 0.13 19.10
N SER A 75 -35.72 0.61 17.99
CA SER A 75 -37.17 0.60 17.74
C SER A 75 -37.50 0.23 16.30
N ASP A 76 -36.75 0.75 15.32
CA ASP A 76 -36.93 0.50 13.89
C ASP A 76 -35.58 0.38 13.15
N TRP A 77 -35.66 0.02 11.87
CA TRP A 77 -34.53 -0.06 10.94
C TRP A 77 -34.34 1.23 10.16
N GLU A 78 -33.15 1.81 10.28
CA GLU A 78 -32.71 2.97 9.53
C GLU A 78 -31.93 2.52 8.28
N ILE A 79 -32.30 3.03 7.11
CA ILE A 79 -31.77 2.58 5.82
C ILE A 79 -31.07 3.73 5.09
N VAL A 80 -29.83 3.49 4.67
CA VAL A 80 -29.13 4.28 3.66
C VAL A 80 -29.19 3.52 2.34
N ASN A 81 -29.96 4.05 1.39
CA ASN A 81 -30.02 3.54 0.02
C ASN A 81 -28.95 4.22 -0.83
N ASN A 82 -28.21 3.47 -1.64
CA ASN A 82 -27.50 4.09 -2.75
C ASN A 82 -28.55 4.57 -3.79
N LYS A 83 -28.40 5.78 -4.31
CA LYS A 83 -29.37 6.34 -5.27
C LYS A 83 -29.03 5.97 -6.72
N ASP A 84 -27.74 5.82 -7.03
CA ASP A 84 -27.27 5.94 -8.41
C ASP A 84 -26.42 4.77 -8.92
N ILE A 85 -26.05 3.78 -8.08
CA ILE A 85 -25.15 2.69 -8.50
C ILE A 85 -25.85 1.32 -8.40
N PRO A 86 -26.26 0.69 -9.52
CA PRO A 86 -26.86 -0.63 -9.46
C PRO A 86 -25.85 -1.68 -8.97
N VAL A 87 -26.36 -2.77 -8.40
CA VAL A 87 -25.59 -4.00 -8.21
C VAL A 87 -25.34 -4.61 -9.58
N VAL A 88 -24.08 -4.62 -10.02
CA VAL A 88 -23.67 -5.21 -11.30
C VAL A 88 -23.27 -6.66 -11.06
N ILE A 89 -23.91 -7.60 -11.75
CA ILE A 89 -23.59 -9.02 -11.62
C ILE A 89 -22.24 -9.36 -12.23
N ASN A 90 -21.56 -10.35 -11.66
CA ASN A 90 -20.26 -10.86 -12.10
C ASN A 90 -19.14 -9.82 -12.14
N VAL A 91 -19.29 -8.70 -11.42
CA VAL A 91 -18.27 -7.67 -11.26
C VAL A 91 -17.90 -7.61 -9.78
N TRP A 92 -16.59 -7.60 -9.51
CA TRP A 92 -16.10 -7.33 -8.16
C TRP A 92 -16.36 -5.88 -7.78
N THR A 93 -16.88 -5.68 -6.57
CA THR A 93 -17.21 -4.37 -6.04
C THR A 93 -16.75 -4.31 -4.59
N HIS A 94 -16.02 -3.26 -4.22
CA HIS A 94 -15.71 -3.02 -2.82
C HIS A 94 -16.88 -2.27 -2.18
N ILE A 95 -17.41 -2.81 -1.09
CA ILE A 95 -18.49 -2.19 -0.34
C ILE A 95 -18.02 -1.86 1.08
N ALA A 96 -18.42 -0.70 1.59
CA ALA A 96 -18.18 -0.35 2.98
C ALA A 96 -19.34 0.46 3.57
N SER A 97 -19.60 0.29 4.86
CA SER A 97 -20.53 1.12 5.63
C SER A 97 -19.81 1.67 6.85
N THR A 98 -19.93 2.98 7.09
CA THR A 98 -19.32 3.65 8.25
C THR A 98 -20.38 4.34 9.10
N PHE A 99 -20.19 4.35 10.42
CA PHE A 99 -21.00 5.11 11.36
C PHE A 99 -20.11 5.83 12.35
N ASP A 100 -20.18 7.16 12.36
CA ASP A 100 -19.30 8.05 13.16
C ASP A 100 -19.87 8.43 14.54
N GLY A 101 -20.95 7.78 14.97
CA GLY A 101 -21.72 8.14 16.16
C GLY A 101 -22.91 9.04 15.86
N LYS A 102 -23.04 9.55 14.64
CA LYS A 102 -24.16 10.43 14.22
C LYS A 102 -24.69 10.10 12.83
N GLN A 103 -23.83 9.80 11.87
CA GLN A 103 -24.15 9.62 10.47
C GLN A 103 -23.70 8.25 9.97
N LEU A 104 -24.62 7.51 9.37
CA LEU A 104 -24.34 6.29 8.63
C LEU A 104 -24.05 6.66 7.18
N LYS A 105 -23.01 6.07 6.60
CA LYS A 105 -22.59 6.27 5.22
C LYS A 105 -22.38 4.93 4.53
N LEU A 106 -22.69 4.89 3.24
CA LEU A 106 -22.46 3.75 2.37
C LEU A 106 -21.47 4.15 1.26
N TYR A 107 -20.51 3.27 1.01
CA TYR A 107 -19.48 3.43 -0.01
C TYR A 107 -19.50 2.25 -0.99
N VAL A 108 -19.30 2.56 -2.27
CA VAL A 108 -19.13 1.59 -3.36
C VAL A 108 -17.87 1.99 -4.11
N ASP A 109 -16.93 1.06 -4.24
CA ASP A 109 -15.59 1.27 -4.83
C ASP A 109 -14.89 2.51 -4.26
N GLY A 110 -15.00 2.69 -2.94
CA GLY A 110 -14.37 3.79 -2.20
C GLY A 110 -15.03 5.15 -2.38
N LYS A 111 -16.13 5.26 -3.15
CA LYS A 111 -16.92 6.49 -3.31
C LYS A 111 -18.14 6.47 -2.41
N GLU A 112 -18.41 7.57 -1.68
CA GLU A 112 -19.65 7.72 -0.91
C GLU A 112 -20.85 7.77 -1.88
N VAL A 113 -21.87 6.93 -1.64
CA VAL A 113 -23.06 6.80 -2.50
C VAL A 113 -24.38 7.07 -1.77
N GLY A 114 -24.30 7.32 -0.46
CA GLY A 114 -25.44 7.64 0.36
C GLY A 114 -25.03 7.87 1.81
N SER A 115 -25.77 8.75 2.50
CA SER A 115 -25.58 9.04 3.91
C SER A 115 -26.89 9.45 4.56
N LYS A 116 -27.02 9.19 5.87
CA LYS A 116 -28.19 9.54 6.68
C LYS A 116 -27.77 9.73 8.14
N ASN A 117 -28.31 10.77 8.79
CA ASN A 117 -28.20 10.89 10.24
C ASN A 117 -29.11 9.86 10.89
N VAL A 118 -28.57 9.05 11.80
CA VAL A 118 -29.28 7.92 12.39
C VAL A 118 -28.90 7.78 13.87
N VAL A 119 -29.74 7.07 14.60
CA VAL A 119 -29.38 6.51 15.91
C VAL A 119 -29.03 5.04 15.68
N TYR A 120 -27.99 4.57 16.36
CA TYR A 120 -27.52 3.19 16.28
C TYR A 120 -27.60 2.52 17.65
N ALA A 121 -28.31 1.39 17.70
CA ALA A 121 -28.33 0.46 18.81
C ALA A 121 -27.48 -0.77 18.43
N PRO A 122 -26.39 -1.08 19.16
CA PRO A 122 -25.57 -2.26 18.87
C PRO A 122 -26.29 -3.59 19.07
N ASN A 123 -25.96 -4.60 18.27
CA ASN A 123 -26.35 -5.98 18.56
C ASN A 123 -25.62 -6.45 19.83
N THR A 124 -26.36 -7.07 20.75
CA THR A 124 -25.88 -7.44 22.10
C THR A 124 -25.78 -8.94 22.33
N ARG A 125 -26.22 -9.80 21.39
CA ARG A 125 -26.31 -11.24 21.67
C ARG A 125 -26.28 -12.18 20.47
N CYS A 126 -26.59 -11.71 19.27
CA CYS A 126 -26.68 -12.59 18.11
C CYS A 126 -25.34 -12.70 17.39
N PRO A 127 -25.05 -13.84 16.75
CA PRO A 127 -23.83 -14.01 15.95
C PRO A 127 -23.75 -13.02 14.80
N LEU A 128 -22.56 -12.88 14.23
CA LEU A 128 -22.35 -12.22 12.94
C LEU A 128 -22.41 -13.29 11.84
N ARG A 129 -23.10 -12.98 10.74
CA ARG A 129 -23.16 -13.85 9.55
C ARG A 129 -22.62 -13.14 8.32
N ILE A 130 -21.86 -13.88 7.53
CA ILE A 130 -21.42 -13.50 6.18
C ILE A 130 -22.17 -14.39 5.19
N GLY A 131 -22.75 -13.80 4.14
CA GLY A 131 -23.51 -14.53 3.12
C GLY A 131 -24.96 -14.85 3.47
N ALA A 132 -25.43 -14.54 4.68
CA ALA A 132 -26.84 -14.63 5.06
C ALA A 132 -27.23 -13.53 6.06
N GLY A 133 -28.52 -13.25 6.14
CA GLY A 133 -29.14 -12.40 7.15
C GLY A 133 -29.86 -13.23 8.23
N ALA A 134 -30.64 -12.54 9.06
CA ALA A 134 -31.41 -13.12 10.17
C ALA A 134 -30.57 -13.93 11.17
N THR A 135 -29.69 -13.26 11.91
CA THR A 135 -28.75 -13.86 12.89
C THR A 135 -29.38 -14.38 14.16
N GLU A 136 -30.62 -13.99 14.45
CA GLU A 136 -31.38 -14.38 15.64
C GLU A 136 -32.14 -15.71 15.51
N ALA A 137 -32.22 -16.27 14.31
CA ALA A 137 -33.02 -17.45 13.99
C ALA A 137 -32.41 -18.21 12.79
N ASN A 138 -33.23 -19.08 12.16
CA ASN A 138 -32.87 -19.74 10.91
C ASN A 138 -32.45 -18.70 9.86
N PRO A 139 -31.30 -18.90 9.18
CA PRO A 139 -30.79 -17.94 8.21
C PRO A 139 -31.77 -17.66 7.07
N ARG A 140 -31.74 -16.42 6.58
CA ARG A 140 -32.55 -15.93 5.44
C ARG A 140 -31.73 -14.95 4.62
N TYR A 141 -32.26 -14.50 3.48
CA TYR A 141 -31.62 -13.45 2.65
C TYR A 141 -30.23 -13.87 2.17
N PHE A 142 -30.12 -15.11 1.72
CA PHE A 142 -28.87 -15.73 1.28
C PHE A 142 -28.23 -14.97 0.11
N TYR A 143 -26.91 -14.87 0.17
CA TYR A 143 -26.08 -14.27 -0.85
C TYR A 143 -25.81 -15.26 -1.97
N SER A 144 -25.94 -14.81 -3.22
CA SER A 144 -25.55 -15.57 -4.41
C SER A 144 -24.33 -14.89 -5.02
N GLY A 145 -23.13 -15.42 -4.78
CA GLY A 145 -21.90 -14.83 -5.29
C GLY A 145 -20.65 -15.18 -4.48
N GLN A 146 -19.59 -14.41 -4.68
CA GLN A 146 -18.31 -14.54 -3.99
C GLN A 146 -18.10 -13.40 -3.00
N ILE A 147 -17.54 -13.70 -1.83
CA ILE A 147 -17.19 -12.71 -0.79
C ILE A 147 -15.74 -12.96 -0.36
N THR A 148 -14.96 -11.88 -0.18
CA THR A 148 -13.57 -11.92 0.30
C THR A 148 -13.24 -10.65 1.09
N GLU A 149 -12.14 -10.70 1.87
CA GLU A 149 -11.59 -9.53 2.59
C GLU A 149 -12.60 -8.80 3.49
N VAL A 150 -13.33 -9.56 4.31
CA VAL A 150 -14.27 -8.97 5.26
C VAL A 150 -13.50 -8.32 6.41
N SER A 151 -13.80 -7.07 6.71
CA SER A 151 -13.20 -6.36 7.85
C SER A 151 -14.23 -5.60 8.69
N VAL A 152 -13.98 -5.55 10.00
CA VAL A 152 -14.76 -4.81 10.99
C VAL A 152 -13.83 -3.92 11.79
N TRP A 153 -14.19 -2.65 11.93
CA TRP A 153 -13.41 -1.63 12.59
C TRP A 153 -14.24 -0.99 13.70
N ASN A 154 -13.60 -0.58 14.81
CA ASN A 154 -14.20 0.28 15.83
C ASN A 154 -13.96 1.77 15.56
N LYS A 155 -13.64 2.09 14.29
CA LYS A 155 -13.39 3.43 13.76
C LYS A 155 -14.29 3.68 12.55
N ALA A 156 -14.85 4.87 12.44
CA ALA A 156 -15.48 5.33 11.21
C ALA A 156 -14.37 5.82 10.25
N LEU A 157 -14.01 4.99 9.27
CA LEU A 157 -13.00 5.33 8.28
C LEU A 157 -13.53 6.43 7.36
N THR A 158 -12.63 7.35 6.99
CA THR A 158 -12.89 8.35 5.96
C THR A 158 -12.87 7.73 4.56
N ALA A 159 -13.44 8.42 3.57
CA ALA A 159 -13.38 7.98 2.18
C ALA A 159 -11.93 7.75 1.69
N ALA A 160 -11.01 8.63 2.09
CA ALA A 160 -9.59 8.50 1.75
C ALA A 160 -8.94 7.28 2.41
N GLU A 161 -9.25 6.99 3.67
CA GLU A 161 -8.76 5.78 4.36
C GLU A 161 -9.31 4.51 3.70
N ILE A 162 -10.59 4.51 3.30
CA ILE A 162 -11.20 3.39 2.56
C ILE A 162 -10.50 3.20 1.22
N GLN A 163 -10.33 4.26 0.42
CA GLN A 163 -9.66 4.19 -0.88
C GLN A 163 -8.21 3.70 -0.77
N ALA A 164 -7.49 4.13 0.27
CA ALA A 164 -6.12 3.71 0.52
C ALA A 164 -6.01 2.23 0.89
N LYS A 165 -7.04 1.65 1.53
CA LYS A 165 -7.02 0.28 2.06
C LYS A 165 -7.72 -0.74 1.17
N MET A 166 -8.75 -0.35 0.43
CA MET A 166 -9.63 -1.30 -0.27
C MET A 166 -8.89 -2.17 -1.29
N ASN A 167 -7.82 -1.68 -1.91
CA ASN A 167 -7.04 -2.43 -2.89
C ASN A 167 -5.78 -3.08 -2.29
N GLN A 168 -5.63 -3.10 -0.97
CA GLN A 168 -4.46 -3.65 -0.28
C GLN A 168 -4.92 -4.66 0.78
N TYR A 169 -4.05 -5.58 1.14
CA TYR A 169 -4.35 -6.49 2.24
C TYR A 169 -3.99 -5.80 3.54
N LEU A 170 -4.82 -6.03 4.54
CA LEU A 170 -4.57 -5.50 5.88
C LEU A 170 -3.41 -6.25 6.54
N THR A 171 -2.60 -5.51 7.26
CA THR A 171 -1.43 -5.94 8.04
C THR A 171 -1.80 -6.52 9.41
N GLU A 172 -3.10 -6.64 9.69
CA GLU A 172 -3.67 -7.24 10.91
C GLU A 172 -3.43 -6.39 12.17
N LYS A 173 -2.82 -5.21 12.02
CA LYS A 173 -2.36 -4.33 13.11
C LYS A 173 -2.79 -2.88 12.93
N GLU A 174 -3.68 -2.60 12.00
CA GLU A 174 -4.18 -1.26 11.78
C GLU A 174 -4.92 -0.74 13.01
N ASP A 175 -4.69 0.53 13.32
CA ASP A 175 -5.41 1.21 14.38
C ASP A 175 -6.93 1.14 14.13
N GLY A 176 -7.63 0.59 15.13
CA GLY A 176 -9.07 0.39 15.13
C GLY A 176 -9.59 -0.80 14.32
N LEU A 177 -8.74 -1.66 13.76
CA LEU A 177 -9.17 -2.92 13.16
C LEU A 177 -9.52 -3.94 14.26
N VAL A 178 -10.75 -4.46 14.23
CA VAL A 178 -11.27 -5.38 15.26
C VAL A 178 -11.34 -6.82 14.78
N ALA A 179 -11.71 -7.02 13.53
CA ALA A 179 -11.71 -8.33 12.92
C ALA A 179 -11.35 -8.22 11.44
N TYR A 180 -10.54 -9.16 10.98
CA TYR A 180 -10.21 -9.31 9.57
C TYR A 180 -10.30 -10.78 9.18
N LEU A 181 -11.20 -11.06 8.25
CA LEU A 181 -11.50 -12.39 7.73
C LEU A 181 -11.25 -12.35 6.21
N PRO A 182 -10.03 -12.72 5.75
CA PRO A 182 -9.69 -12.65 4.34
C PRO A 182 -10.55 -13.56 3.46
N LEU A 183 -11.07 -14.67 4.02
CA LEU A 183 -11.79 -15.73 3.30
C LEU A 183 -10.94 -16.32 2.17
N ASN A 184 -9.73 -16.77 2.51
CA ASN A 184 -8.75 -17.24 1.54
C ASN A 184 -8.05 -18.56 1.92
N GLU A 185 -8.58 -19.27 2.89
CA GLU A 185 -8.03 -20.52 3.40
C GLU A 185 -7.99 -21.63 2.35
N GLY A 186 -8.96 -21.63 1.42
CA GLY A 186 -8.99 -22.55 0.27
C GLY A 186 -9.32 -24.00 0.57
N SER A 187 -9.54 -24.36 1.84
CA SER A 187 -10.00 -25.69 2.24
C SER A 187 -10.56 -25.68 3.66
N GLY A 188 -11.37 -26.70 3.99
CA GLY A 188 -11.98 -26.87 5.31
C GLY A 188 -13.12 -25.88 5.58
N ASN A 189 -13.68 -25.97 6.80
CA ASN A 189 -14.88 -25.23 7.20
C ASN A 189 -14.59 -24.14 8.24
N LEU A 190 -13.31 -23.82 8.50
CA LEU A 190 -12.90 -22.79 9.46
C LEU A 190 -12.44 -21.55 8.71
N VAL A 191 -13.07 -20.41 8.97
CA VAL A 191 -12.57 -19.09 8.58
C VAL A 191 -11.77 -18.53 9.74
N LYS A 192 -10.50 -18.20 9.50
CA LYS A 192 -9.59 -17.65 10.50
C LYS A 192 -9.71 -16.13 10.56
N GLU A 193 -10.01 -15.63 11.76
CA GLU A 193 -9.89 -14.22 12.10
C GLU A 193 -8.40 -13.90 12.35
N LYS A 194 -7.91 -12.83 11.73
CA LYS A 194 -6.46 -12.56 11.61
C LYS A 194 -5.91 -11.55 12.62
N THR A 195 -6.73 -10.76 13.30
CA THR A 195 -6.26 -9.77 14.29
C THR A 195 -5.90 -10.39 15.64
N GLY A 196 -6.04 -11.71 15.79
CA GLY A 196 -5.68 -12.44 17.01
C GLY A 196 -6.75 -12.39 18.10
N ASN A 197 -7.97 -11.94 17.79
CA ASN A 197 -9.06 -11.86 18.76
C ASN A 197 -9.80 -13.19 18.95
N GLY A 198 -9.43 -14.22 18.20
CA GLY A 198 -9.97 -15.58 18.34
C GLY A 198 -11.42 -15.74 17.88
N ILE A 199 -11.95 -14.76 17.13
CA ILE A 199 -13.35 -14.71 16.71
C ILE A 199 -13.53 -15.38 15.34
N ASN A 200 -13.06 -16.62 15.24
CA ASN A 200 -13.10 -17.41 14.00
C ASN A 200 -14.54 -17.71 13.55
N GLY A 201 -14.73 -17.86 12.23
CA GLY A 201 -16.00 -18.23 11.63
C GLY A 201 -16.07 -19.72 11.27
N THR A 202 -17.29 -20.25 11.24
CA THR A 202 -17.59 -21.61 10.74
C THR A 202 -18.39 -21.52 9.45
N ILE A 203 -17.94 -22.23 8.42
CA ILE A 203 -18.59 -22.31 7.11
C ILE A 203 -19.71 -23.34 7.16
N ASN A 204 -20.90 -22.95 6.69
CA ASN A 204 -22.06 -23.80 6.47
C ASN A 204 -22.40 -23.74 4.97
N GLY A 205 -22.18 -24.84 4.25
CA GLY A 205 -22.51 -25.00 2.83
C GLY A 205 -21.55 -24.34 1.83
N ALA A 206 -21.09 -23.12 2.12
CA ALA A 206 -20.27 -22.34 1.18
C ALA A 206 -18.96 -23.06 0.79
N VAL A 207 -18.53 -22.90 -0.46
CA VAL A 207 -17.39 -23.66 -1.03
C VAL A 207 -16.26 -22.74 -1.48
N TRP A 208 -15.03 -23.25 -1.43
CA TRP A 208 -13.85 -22.54 -1.90
C TRP A 208 -13.75 -22.56 -3.42
N GLN A 209 -13.41 -21.41 -4.02
CA GLN A 209 -13.16 -21.29 -5.46
C GLN A 209 -11.91 -20.43 -5.71
N GLN A 210 -11.16 -20.73 -6.77
CA GLN A 210 -10.06 -19.87 -7.24
C GLN A 210 -10.60 -18.74 -8.11
N GLU A 211 -10.27 -17.49 -7.79
CA GLU A 211 -10.69 -16.31 -8.55
C GLU A 211 -9.55 -15.28 -8.66
N GLU A 212 -9.57 -14.46 -9.71
CA GLU A 212 -8.82 -13.20 -9.74
C GLU A 212 -9.63 -12.11 -9.03
N ILE A 213 -9.02 -11.48 -8.03
CA ILE A 213 -9.65 -10.47 -7.17
C ILE A 213 -8.96 -9.11 -7.34
N PRO A 214 -9.65 -7.98 -7.12
CA PRO A 214 -9.11 -6.63 -7.40
C PRO A 214 -8.24 -6.10 -6.27
N LEU A 215 -7.56 -7.00 -5.55
CA LEU A 215 -6.56 -6.61 -4.59
C LEU A 215 -5.21 -6.55 -5.27
N VAL A 216 -4.47 -5.48 -4.96
CA VAL A 216 -3.02 -5.51 -5.05
C VAL A 216 -2.58 -6.52 -3.99
N LYS A 217 -2.15 -7.72 -4.43
CA LYS A 217 -1.49 -8.72 -3.57
C LYS A 217 -0.58 -7.97 -2.60
N PRO A 218 -0.63 -8.24 -1.28
CA PRO A 218 0.37 -7.62 -0.41
C PRO A 218 1.61 -8.38 -0.82
N GLU A 219 2.44 -7.80 -1.68
CA GLU A 219 3.58 -8.49 -2.25
C GLU A 219 4.21 -9.34 -1.15
N THR A 220 3.97 -10.67 -1.19
CA THR A 220 4.38 -11.58 -0.13
C THR A 220 5.85 -11.66 -0.34
N THR A 221 6.57 -10.72 0.28
CA THR A 221 7.82 -10.13 -0.18
C THR A 221 8.42 -11.02 -1.25
N PRO A 222 8.07 -10.83 -2.54
CA PRO A 222 8.73 -11.58 -3.59
C PRO A 222 10.16 -11.15 -3.37
N VAL A 223 10.96 -12.11 -2.92
CA VAL A 223 12.32 -11.94 -2.41
C VAL A 223 12.85 -10.62 -2.92
N LEU A 224 13.09 -9.64 -2.03
CA LEU A 224 13.58 -8.29 -2.33
C LEU A 224 14.95 -8.31 -3.06
N LYS A 225 15.33 -9.46 -3.64
CA LYS A 225 16.33 -9.69 -4.68
C LYS A 225 15.85 -9.44 -6.12
N SER A 226 14.58 -9.08 -6.43
CA SER A 226 14.14 -8.98 -7.84
C SER A 226 13.61 -7.62 -8.35
N LEU A 227 13.40 -6.63 -7.49
CA LEU A 227 13.05 -5.26 -7.90
C LEU A 227 14.32 -4.41 -8.00
N GLY A 228 14.56 -3.85 -9.19
CA GLY A 228 15.57 -2.82 -9.37
C GLY A 228 15.09 -1.51 -8.77
N ARG A 229 15.94 -0.80 -8.03
CA ARG A 229 15.58 0.52 -7.47
C ARG A 229 16.68 1.55 -7.69
N ILE A 230 16.26 2.78 -7.98
CA ILE A 230 17.13 3.94 -8.10
C ILE A 230 16.58 5.04 -7.21
N VAL A 231 17.45 5.62 -6.39
CA VAL A 231 17.24 6.93 -5.77
C VAL A 231 18.26 7.85 -6.39
N VAL A 232 17.82 8.87 -7.11
CA VAL A 232 18.72 9.89 -7.67
C VAL A 232 18.59 11.16 -6.87
N ASN A 233 19.72 11.62 -6.35
CA ASN A 233 19.89 12.92 -5.74
C ASN A 233 20.88 13.70 -6.60
N ALA A 234 20.45 14.84 -7.12
CA ALA A 234 21.27 15.63 -8.03
C ALA A 234 22.25 16.56 -7.32
N ASP A 235 22.61 16.26 -6.07
CA ASP A 235 23.44 17.10 -5.20
C ASP A 235 24.26 16.23 -4.22
N GLU A 236 25.56 16.45 -4.18
CA GLU A 236 26.49 15.68 -3.36
C GLU A 236 26.51 16.08 -1.88
N SER A 237 26.05 17.29 -1.59
CA SER A 237 26.14 17.84 -0.25
C SER A 237 25.09 17.26 0.69
N THR A 238 23.98 16.71 0.19
CA THR A 238 22.89 16.18 1.03
C THR A 238 23.32 15.11 2.02
N LEU A 239 24.11 14.12 1.58
CA LEU A 239 24.61 13.02 2.44
C LEU A 239 26.08 13.19 2.85
N SER A 240 26.67 14.35 2.57
CA SER A 240 28.01 14.70 3.04
C SER A 240 28.03 14.91 4.56
N ASP A 241 29.22 14.91 5.17
CA ASP A 241 29.40 15.28 6.58
C ASP A 241 28.82 16.67 6.88
N GLN A 242 28.93 17.61 5.94
CA GLN A 242 28.34 18.94 6.06
C GLN A 242 26.81 18.87 6.01
N GLY A 243 26.24 18.11 5.08
CA GLY A 243 24.78 17.94 4.97
C GLY A 243 24.17 17.33 6.23
N ILE A 244 24.79 16.26 6.74
CA ILE A 244 24.36 15.60 7.99
C ILE A 244 24.54 16.53 9.20
N LYS A 245 25.62 17.31 9.25
CA LYS A 245 25.85 18.26 10.34
C LYS A 245 24.86 19.43 10.32
N THR A 246 24.61 20.00 9.16
CA THR A 246 23.72 21.17 8.99
C THR A 246 22.25 20.77 9.06
N THR A 247 21.93 19.55 8.66
CA THR A 247 20.58 18.98 8.71
C THR A 247 20.65 17.55 9.23
N PRO A 248 20.50 17.34 10.56
CA PRO A 248 20.55 16.00 11.16
C PRO A 248 19.57 15.00 10.55
N ASP A 249 18.43 15.48 10.03
CA ASP A 249 17.46 14.67 9.29
C ASP A 249 18.06 13.95 8.07
N ALA A 250 19.20 14.40 7.52
CA ALA A 250 19.90 13.70 6.44
C ALA A 250 20.44 12.33 6.89
N ALA A 251 20.76 12.14 8.18
CA ALA A 251 21.07 10.82 8.73
C ALA A 251 19.84 9.91 8.69
N THR A 252 18.67 10.42 9.08
CA THR A 252 17.39 9.71 8.98
C THR A 252 17.06 9.38 7.52
N PHE A 253 17.28 10.32 6.61
CA PHE A 253 17.12 10.11 5.17
C PHE A 253 18.03 8.98 4.65
N ALA A 254 19.29 8.93 5.07
CA ALA A 254 20.21 7.84 4.73
C ALA A 254 19.69 6.48 5.21
N LEU A 255 19.18 6.40 6.45
CA LEU A 255 18.59 5.18 6.99
C LEU A 255 17.30 4.79 6.25
N ASN A 256 16.48 5.77 5.86
CA ASN A 256 15.30 5.53 5.06
C ASN A 256 15.66 5.01 3.66
N ILE A 257 16.76 5.47 3.04
CA ILE A 257 17.27 4.89 1.78
C ILE A 257 17.65 3.42 1.99
N ALA A 258 18.41 3.10 3.05
CA ALA A 258 18.77 1.72 3.34
C ALA A 258 17.53 0.85 3.54
N LYS A 259 16.57 1.31 4.35
CA LYS A 259 15.29 0.63 4.56
C LYS A 259 14.48 0.49 3.27
N TYR A 260 14.50 1.51 2.41
CA TYR A 260 13.87 1.46 1.10
C TYR A 260 14.56 0.47 0.16
N PHE A 261 15.84 0.15 0.34
CA PHE A 261 16.53 -0.85 -0.48
C PHE A 261 16.40 -2.28 0.03
N VAL A 262 16.41 -2.50 1.34
CA VAL A 262 16.50 -3.86 1.92
C VAL A 262 15.40 -4.20 2.93
N GLY A 263 14.43 -3.31 3.16
CA GLY A 263 13.42 -3.45 4.19
C GLY A 263 14.04 -3.38 5.59
N GLU A 264 13.54 -4.20 6.52
CA GLU A 264 14.06 -4.28 7.90
C GLU A 264 15.41 -5.05 8.00
N ASN A 265 15.94 -5.55 6.89
CA ASN A 265 17.17 -6.36 6.88
C ASN A 265 18.43 -5.49 7.02
N LYS A 266 19.53 -6.14 7.44
CA LYS A 266 20.86 -5.53 7.43
C LYS A 266 21.50 -5.68 6.06
N GLY A 267 21.42 -4.62 5.25
CA GLY A 267 22.03 -4.57 3.92
C GLY A 267 23.55 -4.48 3.92
N LYS A 268 24.15 -5.00 2.86
CA LYS A 268 25.55 -4.85 2.49
C LYS A 268 25.69 -3.82 1.37
N PHE A 269 26.24 -2.66 1.70
CA PHE A 269 26.36 -1.53 0.79
C PHE A 269 27.82 -1.26 0.40
N HIS A 270 28.01 -0.81 -0.84
CA HIS A 270 29.30 -0.33 -1.33
C HIS A 270 29.19 1.08 -1.90
N VAL A 271 30.18 1.91 -1.59
CA VAL A 271 30.31 3.27 -2.10
C VAL A 271 31.36 3.30 -3.21
N LEU A 272 30.88 3.44 -4.45
CA LEU A 272 31.70 3.76 -5.63
C LEU A 272 31.82 5.28 -5.77
N SER A 273 32.69 5.86 -4.95
CA SER A 273 32.98 7.30 -4.99
C SER A 273 34.39 7.61 -4.50
N ASN A 274 34.95 8.71 -4.99
CA ASN A 274 36.24 9.28 -4.63
C ASN A 274 36.09 10.53 -3.72
N ASN A 275 35.06 10.53 -2.85
CA ASN A 275 34.76 11.54 -1.83
C ASN A 275 33.87 12.73 -2.22
N PHE A 276 32.80 12.47 -2.99
CA PHE A 276 31.71 13.42 -3.23
C PHE A 276 30.62 13.35 -2.16
N GLY A 277 30.99 13.57 -0.89
CA GLY A 277 30.07 13.47 0.24
C GLY A 277 29.76 12.04 0.68
N LEU A 278 29.67 11.08 -0.25
CA LEU A 278 29.33 9.69 0.05
C LEU A 278 30.38 8.91 0.86
N THR A 279 31.63 9.40 0.94
CA THR A 279 32.68 8.76 1.74
C THR A 279 32.99 9.49 3.04
N GLY A 280 32.15 10.47 3.42
CA GLY A 280 32.23 11.18 4.70
C GLY A 280 32.05 10.25 5.90
N ALA A 281 32.65 10.61 7.03
CA ALA A 281 32.65 9.77 8.22
C ALA A 281 31.25 9.65 8.86
N SER A 282 30.42 10.70 8.76
CA SER A 282 29.09 10.73 9.38
C SER A 282 28.12 9.76 8.72
N LEU A 283 28.14 9.64 7.39
CA LEU A 283 27.30 8.68 6.67
C LEU A 283 27.70 7.24 7.00
N GLU A 284 29.01 6.95 6.98
CA GLU A 284 29.55 5.63 7.33
C GLU A 284 29.17 5.24 8.78
N GLN A 285 29.36 6.15 9.73
CA GLN A 285 28.96 5.91 11.13
C GLN A 285 27.46 5.71 11.27
N THR A 286 26.64 6.44 10.52
CA THR A 286 25.18 6.31 10.55
C THR A 286 24.76 4.92 10.08
N MET A 287 25.26 4.48 8.92
CA MET A 287 24.93 3.17 8.35
C MET A 287 25.46 2.00 9.18
N THR A 288 26.70 2.10 9.68
CA THR A 288 27.32 1.04 10.49
C THR A 288 26.67 0.92 11.88
N LYS A 289 26.31 2.03 12.55
CA LYS A 289 25.55 2.01 13.81
C LYS A 289 24.17 1.37 13.65
N ALA A 290 23.54 1.52 12.49
CA ALA A 290 22.29 0.84 12.16
C ALA A 290 22.47 -0.66 11.83
N GLY A 291 23.71 -1.16 11.82
CA GLY A 291 24.04 -2.57 11.60
C GLY A 291 24.26 -2.95 10.14
N HIS A 292 24.34 -1.99 9.22
CA HIS A 292 24.66 -2.26 7.82
C HIS A 292 26.16 -2.48 7.61
N THR A 293 26.51 -3.32 6.64
CA THR A 293 27.90 -3.38 6.16
C THR A 293 28.12 -2.21 5.20
N TRP A 294 29.09 -1.36 5.49
CA TRP A 294 29.43 -0.20 4.67
C TRP A 294 30.87 -0.32 4.19
N THR A 295 31.07 -0.43 2.88
CA THR A 295 32.40 -0.48 2.26
C THR A 295 32.54 0.65 1.27
N LYS A 296 33.76 1.15 1.03
CA LYS A 296 34.00 2.31 0.18
C LYS A 296 35.26 2.15 -0.66
N GLY A 297 35.28 2.79 -1.82
CA GLY A 297 36.45 2.93 -2.68
C GLY A 297 36.19 2.46 -4.11
N MET A 298 37.10 2.82 -5.02
CA MET A 298 36.99 2.49 -6.45
C MET A 298 37.70 1.19 -6.83
N ASN A 299 38.22 0.44 -5.85
CA ASN A 299 39.17 -0.66 -6.07
C ASN A 299 38.50 -2.02 -6.24
N ILE A 300 37.23 -2.05 -6.66
CA ILE A 300 36.53 -3.28 -7.00
C ILE A 300 36.30 -3.37 -8.52
N PRO A 301 36.32 -4.57 -9.12
CA PRO A 301 35.93 -4.72 -10.52
C PRO A 301 34.50 -4.22 -10.72
N ILE A 302 34.29 -3.35 -11.71
CA ILE A 302 32.97 -2.76 -11.97
C ILE A 302 32.26 -3.58 -13.04
N ASN A 303 31.82 -4.77 -12.65
CA ASN A 303 31.06 -5.70 -13.48
C ASN A 303 29.85 -6.25 -12.71
N LEU A 304 28.90 -6.84 -13.44
CA LEU A 304 27.64 -7.32 -12.87
C LEU A 304 27.87 -8.32 -11.71
N GLU A 305 28.77 -9.29 -11.89
CA GLU A 305 29.07 -10.31 -10.88
C GLU A 305 29.55 -9.69 -9.56
N THR A 306 30.36 -8.64 -9.63
CA THR A 306 30.89 -7.96 -8.44
C THR A 306 29.81 -7.11 -7.78
N LEU A 307 29.06 -6.31 -8.55
CA LEU A 307 28.01 -5.45 -7.99
C LEU A 307 26.89 -6.27 -7.33
N GLN A 308 26.56 -7.44 -7.87
CA GLN A 308 25.56 -8.36 -7.30
C GLN A 308 25.94 -8.94 -5.93
N LYS A 309 27.20 -8.77 -5.47
CA LYS A 309 27.63 -9.16 -4.11
C LYS A 309 27.20 -8.16 -3.04
N TYR A 310 26.54 -7.07 -3.43
CA TYR A 310 26.05 -6.00 -2.57
C TYR A 310 24.53 -5.86 -2.73
N ASP A 311 23.85 -5.50 -1.65
CA ASP A 311 22.41 -5.23 -1.67
C ASP A 311 22.10 -3.84 -2.22
N GLY A 312 23.07 -2.92 -2.22
CA GLY A 312 22.94 -1.61 -2.83
C GLY A 312 24.29 -0.95 -3.09
N ILE A 313 24.35 -0.16 -4.16
CA ILE A 313 25.52 0.61 -4.56
C ILE A 313 25.19 2.09 -4.39
N PHE A 314 26.01 2.79 -3.63
CA PHE A 314 26.00 4.25 -3.54
C PHE A 314 27.09 4.75 -4.48
N ILE A 315 26.72 5.59 -5.44
CA ILE A 315 27.64 6.01 -6.49
C ILE A 315 27.60 7.53 -6.66
N GLY A 316 28.78 8.13 -6.85
CA GLY A 316 28.94 9.54 -7.14
C GLY A 316 30.36 9.83 -7.58
N GLY A 317 30.52 10.75 -8.54
CA GLY A 317 31.82 11.12 -9.08
C GLY A 317 32.12 10.51 -10.43
N ASP A 318 33.19 9.72 -10.51
CA ASP A 318 33.67 9.17 -11.79
C ASP A 318 32.66 8.20 -12.40
N LEU A 319 32.52 8.29 -13.72
CA LEU A 319 31.54 7.52 -14.48
C LEU A 319 31.85 6.02 -14.37
N VAL A 320 30.86 5.28 -13.90
CA VAL A 320 30.79 3.84 -14.09
C VAL A 320 30.15 3.56 -15.45
N GLU A 321 30.59 2.49 -16.11
CA GLU A 321 29.97 2.05 -17.36
C GLU A 321 28.45 1.88 -17.19
N ASN A 322 27.69 2.74 -17.88
CA ASN A 322 26.24 2.83 -17.74
C ASN A 322 25.55 1.48 -17.94
N GLN A 323 26.05 0.66 -18.87
CA GLN A 323 25.46 -0.65 -19.19
C GLN A 323 25.50 -1.60 -17.99
N VAL A 324 26.60 -1.63 -17.23
CA VAL A 324 26.75 -2.47 -16.04
C VAL A 324 25.75 -2.06 -14.95
N LEU A 325 25.55 -0.75 -14.75
CA LEU A 325 24.55 -0.26 -13.78
C LEU A 325 23.11 -0.56 -14.23
N ILE A 326 22.81 -0.39 -15.52
CA ILE A 326 21.51 -0.75 -16.08
C ILE A 326 21.22 -2.23 -15.84
N GLU A 327 22.18 -3.11 -16.15
CA GLU A 327 22.04 -4.55 -15.94
C GLU A 327 21.92 -4.91 -14.47
N TYR A 328 22.72 -4.28 -13.61
CA TYR A 328 22.64 -4.49 -12.17
C TYR A 328 21.25 -4.17 -11.63
N VAL A 329 20.69 -2.99 -11.96
CA VAL A 329 19.33 -2.61 -11.55
C VAL A 329 18.28 -3.54 -12.17
N LYS A 330 18.39 -3.88 -13.46
CA LYS A 330 17.46 -4.83 -14.12
C LYS A 330 17.47 -6.24 -13.50
N ASN A 331 18.55 -6.61 -12.82
CA ASN A 331 18.68 -7.86 -12.06
C ASN A 331 18.34 -7.70 -10.57
N GLY A 332 17.60 -6.65 -10.20
CA GLY A 332 17.16 -6.42 -8.82
C GLY A 332 18.16 -5.67 -7.95
N GLY A 333 19.21 -5.09 -8.53
CA GLY A 333 20.16 -4.24 -7.84
C GLY A 333 19.56 -2.89 -7.45
N LYS A 334 20.11 -2.28 -6.39
CA LYS A 334 19.68 -0.96 -5.91
C LYS A 334 20.80 0.04 -6.01
N VAL A 335 20.49 1.24 -6.50
CA VAL A 335 21.47 2.31 -6.72
C VAL A 335 20.99 3.59 -6.05
N TYR A 336 21.79 4.12 -5.13
CA TYR A 336 21.70 5.53 -4.77
C TYR A 336 22.69 6.29 -5.64
N LEU A 337 22.20 7.14 -6.52
CA LEU A 337 23.01 7.96 -7.41
C LEU A 337 23.07 9.39 -6.88
N CYS A 338 24.28 9.81 -6.51
CA CYS A 338 24.67 11.19 -6.34
C CYS A 338 25.09 11.77 -7.70
N ALA A 339 24.14 12.38 -8.41
CA ALA A 339 24.26 12.74 -9.81
C ALA A 339 24.88 14.12 -10.07
N GLY A 340 24.73 15.08 -9.16
CA GLY A 340 25.40 16.38 -9.20
C GLY A 340 26.51 16.39 -8.17
N THR A 341 27.72 16.69 -8.62
CA THR A 341 28.97 16.63 -7.84
C THR A 341 29.80 17.91 -7.94
N GLY A 342 29.39 18.83 -8.81
CA GLY A 342 30.17 19.99 -9.22
C GLY A 342 31.21 19.69 -10.30
N LYS A 343 31.61 18.42 -10.53
CA LYS A 343 32.78 18.07 -11.36
C LYS A 343 32.48 18.16 -12.85
N GLY A 344 33.17 19.07 -13.54
CA GLY A 344 33.06 19.26 -14.99
C GLY A 344 31.85 20.08 -15.42
N GLY A 345 30.98 20.49 -14.49
CA GLY A 345 29.79 21.29 -14.78
C GLY A 345 28.53 20.45 -15.01
N ALA A 346 27.38 21.10 -14.84
CA ALA A 346 26.07 20.48 -14.88
C ALA A 346 25.80 19.68 -16.18
N GLN A 347 26.28 20.16 -17.32
CA GLN A 347 26.10 19.47 -18.60
C GLN A 347 26.96 18.20 -18.70
N VAL A 348 28.16 18.19 -18.13
CA VAL A 348 29.03 16.99 -18.10
C VAL A 348 28.41 15.92 -17.21
N GLU A 349 27.89 16.32 -16.06
CA GLU A 349 27.18 15.42 -15.15
C GLU A 349 25.94 14.82 -15.83
N ALA A 350 25.15 15.64 -16.52
CA ALA A 350 24.02 15.19 -17.31
C ALA A 350 24.44 14.18 -18.39
N ASN A 351 25.55 14.42 -19.09
CA ASN A 351 26.06 13.50 -20.10
C ASN A 351 26.53 12.18 -19.48
N ASN A 352 27.11 12.20 -18.29
CA ASN A 352 27.57 11.01 -17.58
C ASN A 352 26.40 10.10 -17.19
N TRP A 353 25.33 10.66 -16.63
CA TRP A 353 24.28 9.86 -15.98
C TRP A 353 23.01 9.63 -16.81
N ASN A 354 22.73 10.46 -17.82
CA ASN A 354 21.44 10.37 -18.51
C ASN A 354 21.26 9.09 -19.33
N THR A 355 22.33 8.42 -19.75
CA THR A 355 22.20 7.09 -20.37
C THR A 355 21.65 6.06 -19.39
N PHE A 356 22.17 6.01 -18.16
CA PHE A 356 21.66 5.14 -17.10
C PHE A 356 20.24 5.55 -16.67
N LEU A 357 20.02 6.83 -16.38
CA LEU A 357 18.73 7.31 -15.86
C LEU A 357 17.59 7.19 -16.89
N ALA A 358 17.86 7.45 -18.16
CA ALA A 358 16.83 7.35 -19.20
C ALA A 358 16.33 5.92 -19.40
N ALA A 359 17.16 4.90 -19.09
CA ALA A 359 16.75 3.50 -19.12
C ALA A 359 15.64 3.18 -18.08
N PHE A 360 15.42 4.08 -17.11
CA PHE A 360 14.43 3.97 -16.05
C PHE A 360 13.52 5.19 -15.95
N GLY A 361 13.36 5.95 -17.05
CA GLY A 361 12.39 7.04 -17.13
C GLY A 361 12.78 8.32 -16.39
N LEU A 362 14.04 8.51 -16.00
CA LEU A 362 14.53 9.72 -15.33
C LEU A 362 15.57 10.46 -16.16
N LYS A 363 15.78 11.74 -15.83
CA LYS A 363 16.81 12.59 -16.43
C LYS A 363 17.29 13.64 -15.45
N ILE A 364 18.59 13.94 -15.43
CA ILE A 364 19.09 15.18 -14.84
C ILE A 364 19.33 16.23 -15.93
N GLN A 365 19.03 17.48 -15.62
CA GLN A 365 19.18 18.60 -16.53
C GLN A 365 20.63 19.11 -16.54
N GLY A 366 21.10 19.59 -17.69
CA GLY A 366 22.44 20.14 -17.86
C GLY A 366 22.65 21.55 -17.26
N ILE A 367 21.86 21.90 -16.25
CA ILE A 367 21.88 23.20 -15.58
C ILE A 367 21.90 23.00 -14.07
N TYR A 368 22.74 23.80 -13.39
CA TYR A 368 22.69 23.86 -11.94
C TYR A 368 21.48 24.65 -11.46
N ASN A 369 20.98 24.28 -10.29
CA ASN A 369 19.76 24.82 -9.72
C ASN A 369 20.00 26.07 -8.87
N ALA A 370 21.25 26.40 -8.49
CA ALA A 370 21.62 27.51 -7.60
C ALA A 370 20.93 27.49 -6.23
N ILE A 371 20.40 26.33 -5.81
CA ILE A 371 19.72 26.16 -4.52
C ILE A 371 20.77 25.90 -3.45
N THR A 372 20.71 26.64 -2.35
CA THR A 372 21.65 26.49 -1.24
C THR A 372 20.92 26.54 0.10
N GLY A 373 21.37 25.71 1.04
CA GLY A 373 20.82 25.66 2.40
C GLY A 373 19.83 24.54 2.63
N ASN A 374 19.09 24.66 3.74
CA ASN A 374 18.13 23.66 4.17
C ASN A 374 16.82 23.85 3.41
N ILE A 375 16.42 22.82 2.68
CA ILE A 375 15.18 22.79 1.90
C ILE A 375 14.16 21.93 2.63
N ALA A 376 12.94 22.45 2.79
CA ALA A 376 11.84 21.71 3.39
C ALA A 376 11.40 20.57 2.47
N VAL A 377 11.13 19.41 3.07
CA VAL A 377 10.52 18.29 2.36
C VAL A 377 9.03 18.56 2.14
N ASN A 378 8.59 18.47 0.89
CA ASN A 378 7.19 18.68 0.49
C ASN A 378 6.45 17.38 0.10
N ASN A 379 7.02 16.23 0.45
CA ASN A 379 6.38 14.92 0.28
C ASN A 379 6.60 14.02 1.52
N PRO A 380 6.07 14.41 2.69
CA PRO A 380 6.35 13.73 3.96
C PRO A 380 5.79 12.30 4.04
N ASN A 381 4.86 11.95 3.15
CA ASN A 381 4.24 10.62 3.13
C ASN A 381 5.09 9.59 2.37
N HIS A 382 6.09 10.02 1.59
CA HIS A 382 6.97 9.09 0.89
C HIS A 382 7.92 8.41 1.91
N PRO A 383 8.12 7.08 1.86
CA PRO A 383 8.92 6.36 2.86
C PRO A 383 10.34 6.89 3.06
N LEU A 384 10.96 7.42 2.00
CA LEU A 384 12.29 8.05 2.08
C LEU A 384 12.31 9.27 3.02
N PHE A 385 11.19 9.93 3.24
CA PHE A 385 11.09 11.13 4.06
C PHE A 385 10.35 10.92 5.39
N ALA A 386 10.11 9.67 5.79
CA ALA A 386 9.59 9.39 7.12
C ALA A 386 10.47 10.06 8.18
N GLU A 387 9.88 10.96 8.97
CA GLU A 387 10.55 11.79 9.99
C GLU A 387 11.62 12.77 9.46
N VAL A 388 11.74 12.95 8.14
CA VAL A 388 12.66 13.93 7.52
C VAL A 388 11.88 15.20 7.21
N LYS A 389 12.24 16.32 7.85
CA LYS A 389 11.58 17.61 7.65
C LYS A 389 12.35 18.49 6.67
N THR A 390 13.67 18.44 6.73
CA THR A 390 14.54 19.24 5.88
C THR A 390 15.69 18.42 5.32
N LEU A 391 16.25 18.84 4.19
CA LEU A 391 17.51 18.32 3.65
C LEU A 391 18.40 19.46 3.19
N TYR A 392 19.71 19.30 3.33
CA TYR A 392 20.67 20.27 2.83
C TYR A 392 20.92 20.07 1.33
N GLN A 393 20.90 21.16 0.57
CA GLN A 393 21.24 21.22 -0.84
C GLN A 393 22.29 22.33 -1.04
N ASN A 394 23.22 22.11 -1.96
CA ASN A 394 24.27 23.04 -2.33
C ASN A 394 24.59 22.94 -3.83
N ASN A 395 23.74 23.55 -4.64
CA ASN A 395 23.92 23.78 -6.07
C ASN A 395 24.05 22.50 -6.94
N GLY A 396 23.10 21.60 -6.80
CA GLY A 396 22.91 20.44 -7.68
C GLY A 396 22.25 20.72 -9.04
N ASN A 397 21.86 19.67 -9.77
CA ASN A 397 21.05 19.77 -11.00
C ASN A 397 19.55 19.67 -10.70
N PHE A 398 18.71 19.99 -11.70
CA PHE A 398 17.30 19.60 -11.65
C PHE A 398 17.08 18.18 -12.20
N ILE A 399 16.10 17.49 -11.64
CA ILE A 399 15.66 16.17 -12.08
C ILE A 399 14.31 16.31 -12.82
N THR A 400 14.16 15.56 -13.90
CA THR A 400 12.94 15.48 -14.70
C THR A 400 12.50 14.03 -14.81
N ASP A 401 11.22 13.83 -14.61
CA ASP A 401 10.54 12.59 -14.92
C ASP A 401 10.19 12.57 -16.42
N LEU A 402 10.66 11.55 -17.15
CA LEU A 402 10.39 11.37 -18.57
C LEU A 402 9.14 10.54 -18.85
N GLN A 403 8.54 9.92 -17.83
CA GLN A 403 7.39 9.02 -17.93
C GLN A 403 6.35 9.37 -16.86
N THR A 404 5.83 10.60 -16.88
CA THR A 404 4.95 11.13 -15.82
C THR A 404 3.67 10.33 -15.56
N ASP A 405 3.26 9.47 -16.49
CA ASP A 405 2.08 8.60 -16.35
C ASP A 405 2.42 7.25 -15.68
N SER A 406 3.70 6.93 -15.51
CA SER A 406 4.19 5.72 -14.87
C SER A 406 4.27 5.90 -13.36
N GLN A 407 3.76 4.92 -12.61
CA GLN A 407 3.90 4.92 -11.15
C GLN A 407 5.30 4.50 -10.68
N LEU A 408 6.14 3.99 -11.59
CA LEU A 408 7.46 3.43 -11.26
C LEU A 408 8.54 4.51 -11.10
N ASN A 409 8.33 5.71 -11.60
CA ASN A 409 9.27 6.84 -11.55
C ASN A 409 8.57 8.05 -10.97
N GLN A 410 9.24 8.75 -10.05
CA GLN A 410 8.61 9.84 -9.29
C GLN A 410 9.63 10.93 -8.97
N ILE A 411 9.23 12.19 -9.08
CA ILE A 411 9.92 13.31 -8.41
C ILE A 411 9.38 13.39 -6.99
N ILE A 412 10.22 13.06 -6.02
CA ILE A 412 9.79 12.92 -4.62
C ILE A 412 10.15 14.11 -3.75
N LEU A 413 11.13 14.92 -4.17
CA LEU A 413 11.40 16.23 -3.57
C LEU A 413 11.47 17.26 -4.68
N ALA A 414 10.71 18.35 -4.55
CA ALA A 414 10.75 19.46 -5.48
C ALA A 414 11.03 20.78 -4.74
N HIS A 415 11.76 21.69 -5.39
CA HIS A 415 11.92 23.06 -4.91
C HIS A 415 10.59 23.84 -5.00
N SER A 416 10.50 25.01 -4.36
CA SER A 416 9.31 25.88 -4.40
C SER A 416 8.90 26.30 -5.82
N SER A 417 9.85 26.24 -6.78
CA SER A 417 9.61 26.46 -8.22
C SER A 417 9.01 25.25 -8.95
N GLY A 418 8.71 24.15 -8.25
CA GLY A 418 8.15 22.92 -8.81
C GLY A 418 9.14 22.02 -9.54
N LYS A 419 10.44 22.36 -9.55
CA LYS A 419 11.49 21.56 -10.19
C LYS A 419 12.02 20.49 -9.23
N GLY A 420 12.28 19.29 -9.76
CA GLY A 420 12.73 18.14 -8.97
C GLY A 420 14.17 18.25 -8.49
N LEU A 421 14.40 17.84 -7.23
CA LEU A 421 15.71 17.76 -6.58
C LEU A 421 16.11 16.32 -6.26
N ILE A 422 15.13 15.48 -5.91
CA ILE A 422 15.32 14.04 -5.67
C ILE A 422 14.23 13.27 -6.40
N GLY A 423 14.61 12.21 -7.09
CA GLY A 423 13.70 11.32 -7.79
C GLY A 423 13.96 9.85 -7.48
N THR A 424 12.95 9.02 -7.75
CA THR A 424 13.03 7.56 -7.64
C THR A 424 12.64 6.90 -8.95
N ALA A 425 13.20 5.73 -9.22
CA ALA A 425 12.72 4.83 -10.26
C ALA A 425 12.79 3.38 -9.80
N GLU A 426 11.81 2.58 -10.21
CA GLU A 426 11.74 1.15 -9.95
C GLU A 426 11.71 0.36 -11.26
N PHE A 427 12.29 -0.84 -11.25
CA PHE A 427 12.24 -1.76 -12.38
C PHE A 427 11.74 -3.13 -11.94
N VAL A 428 10.64 -3.55 -12.58
CA VAL A 428 10.09 -4.89 -12.45
C VAL A 428 10.44 -5.66 -13.70
N LYS A 429 11.18 -6.78 -13.57
CA LYS A 429 11.45 -7.67 -14.70
C LYS A 429 10.11 -8.20 -15.23
N PRO A 430 9.77 -8.01 -16.53
CA PRO A 430 8.54 -8.56 -17.08
C PRO A 430 8.51 -10.08 -16.89
N SER A 431 7.36 -10.62 -16.49
CA SER A 431 7.17 -12.07 -16.47
C SER A 431 7.32 -12.60 -17.89
N ALA A 432 8.07 -13.71 -18.06
CA ALA A 432 8.22 -14.33 -19.36
C ALA A 432 6.81 -14.68 -19.89
N PRO A 433 6.50 -14.41 -21.17
CA PRO A 433 5.23 -14.80 -21.74
C PRO A 433 5.07 -16.30 -21.55
N LYS A 434 3.96 -16.73 -20.95
CA LYS A 434 3.60 -18.15 -20.90
C LYS A 434 3.52 -18.62 -22.34
N SER A 435 4.33 -19.63 -22.70
CA SER A 435 4.17 -20.32 -23.97
C SER A 435 2.70 -20.75 -24.12
N PRO A 436 2.08 -20.55 -25.29
CA PRO A 436 0.74 -21.05 -25.52
C PRO A 436 0.71 -22.56 -25.27
N ALA A 437 -0.24 -23.01 -24.47
CA ALA A 437 -0.49 -24.42 -24.21
C ALA A 437 -1.12 -25.11 -25.42
#